data_AF-A0A1D8IMT8-F1
#
_entry.id   AF-A0A1D8IMT8-F1
#
_cell.length_a   1.000
_cell.length_b   1.000
_cell.length_c   1.000
_cell.angle_alpha   90.00
_cell.angle_beta   90.00
_cell.angle_gamma   90.00
#
_symmetry.space_group_name_H-M   'P 1'
#
loop_
_entity.id
_entity.type
_entity.pdbx_description
1 polymer ?
#
loop_
_entity_poly.entity_id
_entity_poly.type
_entity_poly.pdbx_seq_one_letter_code
_entity_poly.pdbx_strand_id
1 'polypeptide(L)'
;MSEGERKTKIRRALIGGRVLWGVDYSLAVGNLTLAVMLVIVGHIYWWILAAIGIHGLLGMAHRADPDMFKVYLRYAKQGHRYEPWAHPDSRNRRPGGWL
;
A
#
# COMPACT_ATOMS: atom_id res chain seq x y z
N MET A 1 -15.20 -6.03 41.73
CA MET A 1 -16.12 -6.79 40.86
C MET A 1 -16.12 -6.08 39.50
N SER A 2 -15.16 -6.38 38.61
CA SER A 2 -15.09 -5.70 37.31
C SER A 2 -16.05 -6.38 36.33
N GLU A 3 -17.07 -5.63 35.91
CA GLU A 3 -18.07 -6.02 34.92
C GLU A 3 -17.44 -6.51 33.61
N GLY A 4 -18.13 -7.45 32.97
CA GLY A 4 -17.60 -8.27 31.89
C GLY A 4 -17.05 -7.51 30.69
N GLU A 5 -15.80 -7.82 30.34
CA GLU A 5 -15.19 -7.42 29.09
C GLU A 5 -16.01 -7.93 27.90
N ARG A 6 -16.69 -7.02 27.19
CA ARG A 6 -17.40 -7.34 25.95
C ARG A 6 -16.38 -7.67 24.84
N LYS A 7 -16.09 -8.95 24.65
CA LYS A 7 -15.26 -9.44 23.54
C LYS A 7 -15.97 -9.26 22.19
N THR A 8 -15.67 -8.17 21.50
CA THR A 8 -16.17 -7.93 20.13
C THR A 8 -15.12 -8.42 19.11
N LYS A 9 -15.52 -9.31 18.19
CA LYS A 9 -14.63 -9.76 17.10
C LYS A 9 -14.40 -8.61 16.13
N ILE A 10 -13.24 -7.97 16.20
CA ILE A 10 -12.87 -6.95 15.22
C ILE A 10 -12.44 -7.65 13.93
N ARG A 11 -13.17 -7.38 12.84
CA ARG A 11 -12.84 -7.91 11.52
C ARG A 11 -11.80 -7.01 10.87
N ARG A 12 -10.82 -7.61 10.18
CA ARG A 12 -9.79 -6.89 9.43
C ARG A 12 -10.37 -5.90 8.41
N ALA A 13 -11.58 -6.16 7.90
CA ALA A 13 -12.30 -5.25 7.00
C ALA A 13 -12.71 -3.90 7.65
N LEU A 14 -12.76 -3.81 8.98
CA LEU A 14 -13.14 -2.59 9.71
C LEU A 14 -11.96 -1.67 10.03
N ILE A 15 -10.74 -2.21 10.11
CA ILE A 15 -9.51 -1.46 10.42
C ILE A 15 -8.60 -1.35 9.19
N GLY A 16 -8.59 -2.36 8.33
CA GLY A 16 -7.67 -2.49 7.22
C GLY A 16 -7.96 -1.55 6.05
N GLY A 17 -6.93 -1.28 5.26
CA GLY A 17 -7.06 -0.55 4.00
C GLY A 17 -7.92 -1.29 2.95
N ARG A 18 -8.38 -0.56 1.94
CA ARG A 18 -9.14 -1.13 0.82
C ARG A 18 -8.25 -2.11 0.05
N VAL A 19 -8.70 -3.36 -0.05
CA VAL A 19 -7.99 -4.46 -0.70
C VAL A 19 -8.84 -5.09 -1.80
N LEU A 20 -8.18 -5.57 -2.86
CA LEU A 20 -8.79 -6.29 -3.97
C LEU A 20 -8.07 -7.64 -4.11
N TRP A 21 -8.79 -8.74 -3.92
CA TRP A 21 -8.24 -10.12 -3.88
C TRP A 21 -7.00 -10.32 -2.98
N GLY A 22 -6.90 -9.54 -1.90
CA GLY A 22 -5.78 -9.64 -0.94
C GLY A 22 -4.55 -8.82 -1.32
N VAL A 23 -4.65 -7.98 -2.36
CA VAL A 23 -3.67 -6.95 -2.73
C VAL A 23 -4.21 -5.58 -2.36
N ASP A 24 -3.34 -4.61 -2.04
CA ASP A 24 -3.73 -3.21 -1.91
C ASP A 24 -4.46 -2.73 -3.18
N TYR A 25 -5.59 -2.05 -3.01
CA TYR A 25 -6.46 -1.63 -4.12
C TYR A 25 -5.72 -0.80 -5.17
N SER A 26 -4.83 0.10 -4.75
CA SER A 26 -4.10 0.98 -5.67
C SER A 26 -3.14 0.20 -6.58
N LEU A 27 -2.45 -0.80 -6.02
CA LEU A 27 -1.53 -1.67 -6.76
C LEU A 27 -2.27 -2.64 -7.67
N ALA A 28 -3.40 -3.18 -7.20
CA ALA A 28 -4.23 -4.07 -7.99
C ALA A 28 -4.77 -3.36 -9.24
N VAL A 29 -5.27 -2.13 -9.09
CA VAL A 29 -5.74 -1.30 -10.21
C VAL A 29 -4.58 -0.98 -11.15
N GLY A 30 -3.42 -0.56 -10.63
CA GLY A 30 -2.25 -0.27 -11.45
C GLY A 30 -1.79 -1.46 -12.29
N ASN A 31 -1.70 -2.65 -11.69
CA ASN A 31 -1.34 -3.89 -12.40
C ASN A 31 -2.37 -4.23 -13.49
N LEU A 32 -3.67 -4.09 -13.18
CA LEU A 32 -4.74 -4.36 -14.15
C LEU A 32 -4.70 -3.37 -15.32
N THR A 33 -4.54 -2.07 -15.06
CA THR A 33 -4.45 -1.04 -16.10
C THR A 33 -3.25 -1.31 -17.03
N LEU A 34 -2.10 -1.65 -16.46
CA LEU A 34 -0.89 -1.95 -17.22
C LEU A 34 -1.05 -3.24 -18.05
N ALA A 35 -1.68 -4.26 -17.48
CA ALA A 35 -2.00 -5.48 -18.21
C ALA A 35 -2.94 -5.22 -19.39
N VAL A 36 -4.01 -4.45 -19.17
CA VAL A 36 -4.96 -4.06 -20.22
C VAL A 36 -4.26 -3.28 -21.34
N MET A 37 -3.42 -2.29 -21.00
CA MET A 37 -2.65 -1.55 -21.99
C MET A 37 -1.78 -2.46 -22.85
N LEU A 38 -0.98 -3.35 -22.25
CA LEU A 38 -0.05 -4.19 -23.00
C LEU A 38 -0.74 -5.28 -23.83
N VAL A 39 -1.87 -5.80 -23.37
CA VAL A 39 -2.62 -6.84 -24.08
C VAL A 39 -3.49 -6.26 -25.19
N ILE A 40 -4.22 -5.17 -24.92
CA ILE A 40 -5.15 -4.59 -25.91
C ILE A 40 -4.41 -3.71 -26.91
N VAL A 41 -3.53 -2.83 -26.44
CA VAL A 41 -2.81 -1.88 -27.32
C VAL A 41 -1.57 -2.54 -27.91
N GLY A 42 -0.82 -3.26 -27.09
CA GLY A 42 0.43 -3.90 -27.51
C GLY A 42 0.26 -5.27 -28.17
N HIS A 43 -0.93 -5.88 -28.09
CA HIS A 43 -1.18 -7.27 -28.55
C HIS A 43 -0.23 -8.32 -27.93
N ILE A 44 0.34 -8.03 -26.75
CA ILE A 44 1.27 -8.94 -26.06
C ILE A 44 0.46 -9.86 -25.14
N TYR A 45 -0.20 -10.86 -25.70
CA TYR A 45 -1.09 -11.75 -24.94
C TYR A 45 -0.38 -12.55 -23.84
N TRP A 46 0.89 -12.90 -24.02
CA TRP A 46 1.68 -13.59 -22.99
C TRP A 46 1.83 -12.76 -21.70
N TRP A 47 1.64 -11.43 -21.80
CA TRP A 47 1.67 -10.53 -20.64
C TRP A 47 0.59 -10.85 -19.60
N ILE A 48 -0.49 -11.52 -19.98
CA ILE A 48 -1.53 -11.97 -19.04
C ILE A 48 -0.92 -12.87 -17.94
N LEU A 49 -0.05 -13.80 -18.31
CA LEU A 49 0.60 -14.70 -17.36
C LEU A 49 1.55 -13.93 -16.42
N ALA A 50 2.29 -12.96 -16.97
CA ALA A 50 3.13 -12.07 -16.16
C ALA A 50 2.29 -11.25 -15.18
N ALA A 51 1.17 -10.68 -15.62
CA ALA A 51 0.27 -9.89 -14.78
C ALA A 51 -0.34 -10.72 -13.63
N ILE A 52 -0.67 -11.99 -13.87
CA ILE A 52 -1.13 -12.93 -12.82
C ILE A 52 -0.02 -13.20 -11.81
N GLY A 53 1.20 -13.48 -12.28
CA GLY A 53 2.37 -13.70 -11.41
C GLY A 53 2.68 -12.47 -10.55
N ILE A 54 2.69 -11.28 -11.15
CA ILE A 54 2.88 -10.01 -10.45
C ILE A 54 1.77 -9.80 -9.41
N HIS A 55 0.51 -10.06 -9.75
CA HIS A 55 -0.59 -9.92 -8.81
C HIS A 55 -0.44 -10.87 -7.60
N GLY A 56 -0.03 -12.11 -7.84
CA GLY A 56 0.27 -13.08 -6.79
C GLY A 56 1.40 -12.61 -5.87
N LEU A 57 2.49 -12.09 -6.43
CA LEU A 57 3.61 -11.52 -5.68
C LEU A 57 3.17 -10.32 -4.83
N LEU A 58 2.39 -9.40 -5.39
CA LEU A 58 1.83 -8.27 -4.68
C LEU A 58 0.92 -8.71 -3.53
N GLY A 59 0.15 -9.80 -3.72
CA GLY A 59 -0.69 -10.38 -2.67
C GLY A 59 0.13 -10.99 -1.54
N MET A 60 1.24 -11.65 -1.88
CA MET A 60 2.17 -12.18 -0.87
C MET A 60 2.84 -11.05 -0.08
N ALA A 61 3.31 -10.00 -0.76
CA ALA A 61 3.91 -8.84 -0.13
C ALA A 61 2.93 -8.11 0.80
N HIS A 62 1.68 -7.90 0.35
CA HIS A 62 0.64 -7.25 1.15
C HIS A 62 0.21 -8.08 2.38
N ARG A 63 0.34 -9.41 2.31
CA ARG A 63 0.11 -10.28 3.48
C ARG A 63 1.23 -10.14 4.53
N ALA A 64 2.46 -9.93 4.10
CA ALA A 64 3.61 -9.74 4.98
C ALA A 64 3.54 -8.38 5.69
N ASP A 65 3.33 -7.30 4.93
CA ASP A 65 3.16 -5.94 5.47
C ASP A 65 2.14 -5.15 4.62
N PRO A 66 0.94 -4.86 5.18
CA PRO A 66 -0.09 -4.11 4.48
C PRO A 66 0.27 -2.66 4.14
N ASP A 67 1.19 -2.05 4.90
CA ASP A 67 1.52 -0.63 4.80
C ASP A 67 2.88 -0.36 4.15
N MET A 68 3.65 -1.41 3.85
CA MET A 68 4.96 -1.35 3.18
C MET A 68 4.96 -0.39 2.00
N PHE A 69 4.00 -0.52 1.08
CA PHE A 69 3.97 0.30 -0.13
C PHE A 69 3.67 1.77 0.15
N LYS A 70 2.83 2.07 1.14
CA LYS A 70 2.53 3.46 1.53
C LYS A 70 3.76 4.12 2.15
N VAL A 71 4.47 3.39 3.02
CA VAL A 71 5.73 3.86 3.62
C VAL A 71 6.77 4.09 2.54
N TYR A 72 6.92 3.13 1.63
CA TYR A 72 7.84 3.24 0.50
C TYR A 72 7.52 4.44 -0.39
N LEU A 73 6.25 4.63 -0.78
CA LEU A 73 5.84 5.75 -1.63
C LEU A 73 6.08 7.11 -0.94
N ARG A 74 5.80 7.18 0.36
CA ARG A 74 6.05 8.38 1.16
C ARG A 74 7.55 8.67 1.24
N TYR A 75 8.37 7.65 1.48
CA TYR A 75 9.83 7.76 1.49
C TYR A 75 10.37 8.20 0.11
N ALA A 76 9.91 7.56 -0.97
CA ALA A 76 10.30 7.91 -2.34
C ALA A 76 9.94 9.37 -2.69
N LYS A 77 8.79 9.86 -2.24
CA LYS A 77 8.38 11.27 -2.41
C LYS A 77 9.25 12.24 -1.60
N GLN A 78 9.73 11.82 -0.43
CA GLN A 78 10.66 12.60 0.38
C GLN A 78 12.05 12.68 -0.28
N GLY A 79 12.46 11.62 -0.99
CA GLY A 79 13.77 11.50 -1.61
C GLY A 79 14.88 11.32 -0.57
N HIS A 80 16.15 11.26 -1.00
CA HIS A 80 17.31 11.10 -0.10
C HIS A 80 17.63 12.37 0.72
N ARG A 81 16.72 13.35 0.77
CA ARG A 81 16.96 14.60 1.48
C ARG A 81 16.73 14.40 2.96
N TYR A 82 17.78 13.97 3.66
CA TYR A 82 17.81 14.00 5.11
C TYR A 82 17.92 15.47 5.55
N GLU A 83 16.83 16.02 6.06
CA GLU A 83 16.79 17.34 6.70
C GLU A 83 16.81 17.16 8.23
N PRO A 84 17.94 17.45 8.91
CA PRO A 84 18.05 17.27 10.36
C PRO A 84 17.19 18.27 11.15
N TRP A 85 16.95 19.44 10.56
CA TRP A 85 16.28 20.60 11.17
C TRP A 85 14.93 20.87 10.51
N ALA A 86 13.94 21.24 11.32
CA ALA A 86 12.59 21.53 10.84
C ALA A 86 12.54 22.87 10.11
N HIS A 87 12.29 22.83 8.79
CA HIS A 87 12.00 24.02 7.99
C HIS A 87 10.49 24.13 7.72
N PRO A 88 9.94 25.34 7.56
CA PRO A 88 8.53 25.54 7.17
C PRO A 88 8.18 24.79 5.87
N ASP A 89 9.13 24.71 4.94
CA ASP A 89 9.02 24.05 3.64
C ASP A 89 9.53 22.60 3.63
N SER A 90 9.85 22.04 4.80
CA SER A 90 10.36 20.68 4.86
C SER A 90 9.33 19.67 4.37
N ARG A 91 9.75 18.80 3.45
CA ARG A 91 8.95 17.65 2.97
C ARG A 91 8.77 16.58 4.06
N ASN A 92 9.49 16.69 5.18
CA ASN A 92 9.42 15.78 6.32
C ASN A 92 9.24 16.55 7.63
N ARG A 93 8.11 17.24 7.78
CA ARG A 93 7.75 17.87 9.06
C ARG A 93 7.74 16.81 10.16
N ARG A 94 8.55 17.02 11.19
CA ARG A 94 8.47 16.24 12.41
C ARG A 94 7.13 16.56 13.10
N PRO A 95 6.46 15.58 13.74
CA PRO A 95 5.38 15.90 14.65
C PRO A 95 5.92 16.91 15.68
N GLY A 96 5.23 18.04 15.82
CA GLY A 96 5.57 19.02 16.86
C GLY A 96 5.52 18.32 18.21
N GLY A 97 6.57 18.46 19.02
CA GLY A 97 6.54 17.96 20.38
C GLY A 97 5.31 18.51 21.11
N TRP A 98 4.79 17.72 22.04
CA TRP A 98 3.70 18.15 22.92
C TRP A 98 4.20 19.35 23.74
N LEU A 99 3.72 20.55 23.40
CA LEU A 99 3.81 21.75 24.25
C LEU A 99 2.64 21.76 25.23
#